data_AF-A2FI13-F1
#
_entry.id   AF-A2FI13-F1
#
_cell.length_a   1.000
_cell.length_b   1.000
_cell.length_c   1.000
_cell.angle_alpha   90.00
_cell.angle_beta   90.00
_cell.angle_gamma   90.00
#
_symmetry.space_group_name_H-M   'P 1'
#
loop_
_entity.id
_entity.type
_entity.pdbx_description
1 polymer ?
#
loop_
_entity_poly.entity_id
_entity_poly.type
_entity_poly.pdbx_seq_one_letter_code
_entity_poly.pdbx_strand_id
1 'polypeptide(L)'
;MIKGGYGGGGYAFNFYFNDSDWGSGSGGGQTAVKFESNDLWHRVIVSGAGGGSDNSFTFDNWVDDGSGGAGGGFTAQGWWKEHVLNSDKVANSTFGFTFGSGESARKEGSKNPDGIQDSNDFSDRPGAGGGWFGGFAGHYSNAGSGGGSSWALSADAVFPKGDIYANGSFYNESESHPYAFSLEDAYVFTDVQTFPGVWEGNGRLVITILDSIVYPSC
;
A
#
# COMPACT_ATOMS: atom_id res chain seq x y z
N MET A 1 -7.31 -18.09 0.38
CA MET A 1 -6.62 -16.79 0.38
C MET A 1 -6.35 -16.39 1.82
N ILE A 2 -5.14 -15.93 2.08
CA ILE A 2 -4.72 -15.39 3.37
C ILE A 2 -5.11 -13.92 3.39
N LYS A 3 -5.74 -13.48 4.49
CA LYS A 3 -6.14 -12.09 4.63
C LYS A 3 -4.91 -11.19 4.64
N GLY A 4 -5.01 -10.05 3.95
CA GLY A 4 -4.05 -8.96 4.15
C GLY A 4 -4.02 -8.50 5.59
N GLY A 5 -2.96 -7.76 5.92
CA GLY A 5 -2.87 -6.99 7.14
C GLY A 5 -4.03 -5.99 7.28
N TYR A 6 -4.14 -5.42 8.48
CA TYR A 6 -5.19 -4.47 8.83
C TYR A 6 -5.27 -3.27 7.88
N GLY A 7 -6.45 -2.66 7.79
CA GLY A 7 -6.61 -1.29 7.29
C GLY A 7 -6.79 -1.09 5.77
N GLY A 8 -6.95 -2.16 4.99
CA GLY A 8 -7.17 -2.07 3.53
C GLY A 8 -6.11 -2.79 2.68
N GLY A 9 -5.24 -3.59 3.30
CA GLY A 9 -4.26 -4.38 2.57
C GLY A 9 -4.87 -5.52 1.74
N GLY A 10 -4.21 -5.83 0.63
CA GLY A 10 -4.60 -6.90 -0.27
C GLY A 10 -4.33 -8.29 0.31
N TYR A 11 -5.14 -9.26 -0.12
CA TYR A 11 -5.05 -10.66 0.28
C TYR A 11 -3.94 -11.36 -0.50
N ALA A 12 -3.34 -12.38 0.11
CA ALA A 12 -2.40 -13.28 -0.54
C ALA A 12 -3.03 -14.63 -0.89
N PHE A 13 -2.38 -15.33 -1.80
CA PHE A 13 -2.67 -16.72 -2.12
C PHE A 13 -1.40 -17.54 -1.93
N ASN A 14 -1.50 -18.63 -1.18
CA ASN A 14 -0.39 -19.57 -1.05
C ASN A 14 -0.67 -20.80 -1.90
N PHE A 15 0.35 -21.25 -2.61
CA PHE A 15 0.30 -22.47 -3.37
C PHE A 15 0.27 -23.68 -2.42
N TYR A 16 -0.50 -24.69 -2.79
CA TYR A 16 -0.56 -25.96 -2.07
C TYR A 16 -0.64 -27.07 -3.10
N PHE A 17 0.41 -27.90 -3.16
CA PHE A 17 0.44 -29.08 -4.00
C PHE A 17 0.20 -30.34 -3.18
N ASN A 18 0.92 -30.51 -2.07
CA ASN A 18 0.75 -31.59 -1.10
C ASN A 18 1.34 -31.22 0.28
N ASP A 19 1.24 -32.11 1.27
CA ASP A 19 1.71 -31.86 2.65
C ASP A 19 3.22 -31.57 2.77
N SER A 20 4.02 -31.97 1.77
CA SER A 20 5.45 -31.71 1.69
C SER A 20 5.85 -30.58 0.74
N ASP A 21 4.87 -30.01 0.02
CA ASP A 21 5.09 -28.98 -1.01
C ASP A 21 3.94 -27.95 -0.95
N TRP A 22 4.19 -26.91 -0.16
CA TRP A 22 3.29 -25.79 0.07
C TRP A 22 4.10 -24.51 0.18
N GLY A 23 3.52 -23.42 -0.31
CA GLY A 23 4.19 -22.15 -0.40
C GLY A 23 3.80 -21.16 0.69
N SER A 24 4.50 -20.03 0.71
CA SER A 24 4.37 -19.01 1.75
C SER A 24 4.26 -17.61 1.16
N GLY A 25 3.07 -17.03 1.24
CA GLY A 25 2.78 -15.65 0.89
C GLY A 25 2.11 -14.88 2.03
N SER A 26 2.31 -13.57 2.01
CA SER A 26 1.68 -12.61 2.93
C SER A 26 0.95 -11.53 2.15
N GLY A 27 -0.14 -11.02 2.73
CA GLY A 27 -0.82 -9.85 2.19
C GLY A 27 -0.23 -8.57 2.75
N GLY A 28 -0.42 -7.46 2.03
CA GLY A 28 0.01 -6.14 2.50
C GLY A 28 -0.90 -5.59 3.60
N GLY A 29 -0.58 -4.43 4.14
CA GLY A 29 -1.35 -3.77 5.20
C GLY A 29 -1.34 -2.25 5.08
N GLN A 30 -2.11 -1.59 5.93
CA GLN A 30 -2.19 -0.13 6.03
C GLN A 30 -2.41 0.30 7.49
N THR A 31 -1.81 1.42 7.85
CA THR A 31 -2.16 2.18 9.05
C THR A 31 -2.64 3.58 8.65
N ALA A 32 -3.66 4.08 9.34
CA ALA A 32 -4.15 5.43 9.12
C ALA A 32 -4.64 6.08 10.42
N VAL A 33 -4.46 7.40 10.52
CA VAL A 33 -5.13 8.26 11.50
C VAL A 33 -6.35 8.87 10.82
N LYS A 34 -7.48 8.87 11.52
CA LYS A 34 -8.76 9.35 11.02
C LYS A 34 -9.44 10.23 12.06
N PHE A 35 -10.06 11.31 11.62
CA PHE A 35 -10.84 12.21 12.48
C PHE A 35 -12.32 12.16 12.10
N GLU A 36 -13.20 12.54 13.03
CA GLU A 36 -14.66 12.63 12.86
C GLU A 36 -15.41 11.31 12.58
N SER A 37 -14.93 10.49 11.63
CA SER A 37 -15.49 9.21 11.22
C SER A 37 -14.39 8.17 10.92
N ASN A 38 -14.69 6.89 11.13
CA ASN A 38 -13.78 5.79 10.82
C ASN A 38 -13.98 5.23 9.41
N ASP A 39 -13.86 6.08 8.38
CA ASP A 39 -14.01 5.70 6.97
C ASP A 39 -12.76 6.04 6.13
N LEU A 40 -12.84 5.95 4.81
CA LEU A 40 -11.73 6.25 3.89
C LEU A 40 -11.53 7.76 3.66
N TRP A 41 -12.60 8.55 3.76
CA TRP A 41 -12.65 9.97 3.38
C TRP A 41 -12.19 10.90 4.49
N HIS A 42 -12.12 10.40 5.72
CA HIS A 42 -11.65 11.18 6.87
C HIS A 42 -10.24 10.77 7.36
N ARG A 43 -9.43 10.16 6.48
CA ARG A 43 -8.03 9.85 6.78
C ARG A 43 -7.19 11.12 6.71
N VAL A 44 -6.45 11.42 7.77
CA VAL A 44 -5.56 12.60 7.85
C VAL A 44 -4.08 12.24 7.75
N ILE A 45 -3.73 10.99 8.07
CA ILE A 45 -2.41 10.40 7.87
C ILE A 45 -2.63 8.96 7.41
N VAL A 46 -1.88 8.50 6.42
CA VAL A 46 -1.93 7.10 5.97
C VAL A 46 -0.56 6.64 5.51
N SER A 47 -0.29 5.35 5.70
CA SER A 47 0.85 4.63 5.10
C SER A 47 0.54 3.13 5.04
N GLY A 48 1.11 2.39 4.10
CA GLY A 48 0.96 0.94 4.08
C GLY A 48 1.95 0.20 3.21
N ALA A 49 2.33 -1.00 3.65
CA ALA A 49 3.38 -1.82 3.04
C ALA A 49 2.78 -3.03 2.31
N GLY A 50 3.42 -3.44 1.23
CA GLY A 50 3.08 -4.64 0.47
C GLY A 50 3.55 -5.91 1.15
N GLY A 51 2.90 -7.03 0.80
CA GLY A 51 3.33 -8.36 1.20
C GLY A 51 4.40 -8.93 0.27
N GLY A 52 5.06 -9.98 0.74
CA GLY A 52 5.98 -10.81 -0.04
C GLY A 52 5.48 -12.23 -0.17
N SER A 53 5.90 -12.93 -1.21
CA SER A 53 5.78 -14.37 -1.31
C SER A 53 7.08 -14.99 -1.79
N ASP A 54 7.28 -16.22 -1.34
CA ASP A 54 8.33 -17.10 -1.79
C ASP A 54 7.68 -18.36 -2.37
N ASN A 55 8.36 -19.03 -3.29
CA ASN A 55 7.89 -20.27 -3.88
C ASN A 55 8.39 -21.48 -3.07
N SER A 56 7.78 -22.65 -3.25
CA SER A 56 8.12 -23.86 -2.48
C SER A 56 9.42 -24.56 -2.91
N PHE A 57 10.05 -24.13 -4.00
CA PHE A 57 11.22 -24.75 -4.62
C PHE A 57 12.52 -23.97 -4.32
N THR A 58 13.08 -24.19 -3.14
CA THR A 58 14.44 -23.71 -2.83
C THR A 58 15.49 -24.62 -3.51
N PHE A 59 15.95 -24.23 -4.69
CA PHE A 59 17.29 -24.64 -5.13
C PHE A 59 18.30 -23.71 -4.46
N ASP A 60 19.43 -24.26 -3.96
CA ASP A 60 20.53 -23.55 -3.26
C ASP A 60 21.29 -22.52 -4.14
N ASN A 61 20.66 -21.97 -5.18
CA ASN A 61 21.26 -21.03 -6.12
C ASN A 61 20.90 -19.55 -5.86
N TRP A 62 20.16 -19.24 -4.79
CA TRP A 62 19.89 -17.86 -4.34
C TRP A 62 19.17 -16.98 -5.38
N VAL A 63 18.30 -17.57 -6.21
CA VAL A 63 17.51 -16.83 -7.22
C VAL A 63 16.11 -16.46 -6.69
N ASP A 64 15.69 -17.09 -5.58
CA ASP A 64 14.41 -16.87 -4.89
C ASP A 64 14.54 -15.84 -3.76
N ASP A 65 14.13 -14.59 -4.02
CA ASP A 65 14.19 -13.46 -3.07
C ASP A 65 13.03 -12.47 -3.30
N GLY A 66 11.81 -12.99 -3.44
CA GLY A 66 10.59 -12.19 -3.56
C GLY A 66 10.33 -11.38 -2.29
N SER A 67 10.48 -10.05 -2.37
CA SER A 67 10.27 -9.15 -1.23
C SER A 67 9.29 -8.04 -1.56
N GLY A 68 8.31 -7.84 -0.67
CA GLY A 68 7.28 -6.81 -0.76
C GLY A 68 7.87 -5.40 -0.75
N GLY A 69 7.28 -4.49 -1.53
CA GLY A 69 7.61 -3.08 -1.45
C GLY A 69 7.12 -2.48 -0.15
N ALA A 70 7.96 -1.70 0.55
CA ALA A 70 7.50 -1.03 1.75
C ALA A 70 6.65 0.21 1.43
N GLY A 71 5.78 0.51 2.38
CA GLY A 71 5.17 1.83 2.53
C GLY A 71 6.12 2.83 3.18
N GLY A 72 5.61 4.01 3.49
CA GLY A 72 6.33 5.03 4.27
C GLY A 72 6.95 6.15 3.47
N GLY A 73 6.76 6.21 2.14
CA GLY A 73 7.10 7.37 1.31
C GLY A 73 5.84 8.00 0.71
N PHE A 74 5.86 9.31 0.40
CA PHE A 74 4.77 9.96 -0.37
C PHE A 74 4.62 9.31 -1.76
N THR A 75 5.75 8.93 -2.33
CA THR A 75 5.84 7.88 -3.34
C THR A 75 6.24 6.60 -2.63
N ALA A 76 5.48 5.52 -2.81
CA ALA A 76 5.76 4.22 -2.23
C ALA A 76 7.08 3.64 -2.78
N GLN A 77 7.46 2.46 -2.31
CA GLN A 77 8.56 1.72 -2.93
C GLN A 77 8.03 0.65 -3.88
N GLY A 78 8.83 0.38 -4.91
CA GLY A 78 8.69 -0.79 -5.76
C GLY A 78 8.90 -2.09 -4.98
N TRP A 79 8.73 -3.22 -5.64
CA TRP A 79 8.90 -4.55 -5.06
C TRP A 79 9.94 -5.34 -5.84
N TRP A 80 10.47 -6.39 -5.22
CA TRP A 80 11.44 -7.27 -5.87
C TRP A 80 10.72 -8.44 -6.54
N LYS A 81 11.09 -8.73 -7.78
CA LYS A 81 10.68 -9.94 -8.50
C LYS A 81 11.95 -10.60 -9.00
N GLU A 82 12.22 -11.84 -8.56
CA GLU A 82 13.44 -12.57 -8.93
C GLU A 82 14.66 -11.64 -8.89
N HIS A 83 15.04 -11.13 -7.72
CA HIS A 83 16.17 -10.21 -7.52
C HIS A 83 16.20 -8.91 -8.35
N VAL A 84 15.17 -8.61 -9.16
CA VAL A 84 15.04 -7.38 -9.93
C VAL A 84 14.00 -6.47 -9.29
N LEU A 85 14.41 -5.23 -8.99
CA LEU A 85 13.50 -4.22 -8.45
C LEU A 85 12.55 -3.75 -9.56
N ASN A 86 11.25 -3.91 -9.34
CA ASN A 86 10.21 -3.33 -10.18
C ASN A 86 9.70 -2.03 -9.55
N SER A 87 9.90 -0.92 -10.24
CA SER A 87 9.50 0.43 -9.82
C SER A 87 8.58 1.14 -10.82
N ASP A 88 7.99 0.40 -11.77
CA ASP A 88 7.23 1.01 -12.87
C ASP A 88 5.82 1.44 -12.43
N LYS A 89 5.25 0.77 -11.42
CA LYS A 89 3.86 0.95 -10.97
C LYS A 89 3.79 1.27 -9.48
N VAL A 90 4.47 2.33 -9.09
CA VAL A 90 4.61 2.74 -7.68
C VAL A 90 3.51 3.72 -7.30
N ALA A 91 2.80 3.43 -6.21
CA ALA A 91 1.73 4.28 -5.71
C ALA A 91 2.26 5.65 -5.22
N ASN A 92 1.50 6.71 -5.44
CA ASN A 92 1.77 8.07 -4.96
C ASN A 92 0.47 8.81 -4.59
N SER A 93 0.49 10.14 -4.54
CA SER A 93 -0.66 10.95 -4.15
C SER A 93 -1.81 10.94 -5.16
N THR A 94 -1.57 10.52 -6.41
CA THR A 94 -2.56 10.55 -7.51
C THR A 94 -2.66 9.25 -8.31
N PHE A 95 -1.78 8.28 -8.05
CA PHE A 95 -1.67 7.05 -8.81
C PHE A 95 -1.47 5.84 -7.89
N GLY A 96 -1.99 4.69 -8.30
CA GLY A 96 -1.87 3.41 -7.62
C GLY A 96 -3.06 2.52 -7.99
N PHE A 97 -3.22 1.41 -7.28
CA PHE A 97 -4.30 0.46 -7.55
C PHE A 97 -5.68 1.09 -7.35
N THR A 98 -5.92 1.67 -6.18
CA THR A 98 -7.13 2.44 -5.92
C THR A 98 -6.98 3.24 -4.64
N PHE A 99 -7.87 4.19 -4.42
CA PHE A 99 -7.89 4.95 -3.18
C PHE A 99 -8.17 4.02 -1.99
N GLY A 100 -7.26 4.01 -1.01
CA GLY A 100 -7.50 3.37 0.28
C GLY A 100 -7.36 1.85 0.37
N SER A 101 -7.24 1.13 -0.74
CA SER A 101 -7.04 -0.33 -0.72
C SER A 101 -5.84 -0.75 -1.54
N GLY A 102 -5.10 -1.74 -1.06
CA GLY A 102 -4.11 -2.49 -1.83
C GLY A 102 -4.76 -3.62 -2.61
N GLU A 103 -4.17 -3.98 -3.74
CA GLU A 103 -4.66 -5.07 -4.57
C GLU A 103 -4.46 -6.45 -3.93
N SER A 104 -5.50 -7.28 -3.98
CA SER A 104 -5.42 -8.69 -3.61
C SER A 104 -4.87 -9.55 -4.74
N ALA A 105 -4.13 -10.61 -4.39
CA ALA A 105 -3.62 -11.61 -5.33
C ALA A 105 -4.74 -12.26 -6.17
N ARG A 106 -4.48 -12.47 -7.47
CA ARG A 106 -5.42 -13.04 -8.44
C ARG A 106 -4.75 -14.01 -9.40
N LYS A 107 -5.54 -14.93 -9.96
CA LYS A 107 -5.05 -15.96 -10.91
C LYS A 107 -4.74 -15.39 -12.28
N GLU A 108 -5.56 -14.46 -12.74
CA GLU A 108 -5.55 -13.94 -14.11
C GLU A 108 -5.08 -12.48 -14.14
N GLY A 109 -4.20 -12.10 -13.20
CA GLY A 109 -3.69 -10.75 -13.08
C GLY A 109 -4.71 -9.73 -12.56
N SER A 110 -4.31 -8.46 -12.68
CA SER A 110 -5.06 -7.30 -12.19
C SER A 110 -6.28 -6.98 -13.02
N LYS A 111 -7.41 -6.71 -12.34
CA LYS A 111 -8.59 -6.11 -12.98
C LYS A 111 -8.45 -4.62 -13.24
N ASN A 112 -7.59 -3.93 -12.50
CA ASN A 112 -7.26 -2.54 -12.79
C ASN A 112 -6.40 -2.51 -14.08
N PRO A 113 -6.77 -1.73 -15.11
CA PRO A 113 -6.01 -1.59 -16.36
C PRO A 113 -4.54 -1.22 -16.16
N ASP A 114 -4.25 -0.42 -15.13
CA ASP A 114 -2.91 0.04 -14.79
C ASP A 114 -2.13 -0.98 -13.96
N GLY A 115 -2.72 -2.09 -13.55
CA GLY A 115 -2.06 -3.10 -12.73
C GLY A 115 -1.21 -4.10 -13.50
N ILE A 116 -0.71 -5.11 -12.80
CA ILE A 116 0.10 -6.19 -13.39
C ILE A 116 -0.85 -7.20 -14.06
N GLN A 117 -0.76 -7.30 -15.38
CA GLN A 117 -1.62 -8.18 -16.19
C GLN A 117 -1.02 -9.59 -16.35
N ASP A 118 0.31 -9.66 -16.40
CA ASP A 118 1.02 -10.93 -16.49
C ASP A 118 0.96 -11.66 -15.15
N SER A 119 0.33 -12.82 -15.13
CA SER A 119 0.17 -13.64 -13.94
C SER A 119 0.69 -15.05 -14.17
N ASN A 120 1.30 -15.63 -13.14
CA ASN A 120 1.65 -17.04 -13.11
C ASN A 120 0.62 -17.78 -12.24
N ASP A 121 -0.08 -18.73 -12.85
CA ASP A 121 -1.33 -19.26 -12.33
C ASP A 121 -1.16 -20.45 -11.36
N PHE A 122 0.09 -20.90 -11.18
CA PHE A 122 0.48 -22.09 -10.40
C PHE A 122 1.47 -21.77 -9.25
N SER A 123 1.24 -20.68 -8.51
CA SER A 123 2.19 -20.25 -7.48
C SER A 123 1.63 -19.34 -6.39
N ASP A 124 2.45 -19.13 -5.35
CA ASP A 124 2.27 -18.12 -4.31
C ASP A 124 2.19 -16.72 -4.89
N ARG A 125 1.31 -15.91 -4.36
CA ARG A 125 1.10 -14.54 -4.84
C ARG A 125 0.83 -13.62 -3.66
N PRO A 126 1.56 -12.50 -3.52
CA PRO A 126 1.38 -11.60 -2.40
C PRO A 126 0.25 -10.61 -2.66
N GLY A 127 -0.35 -10.12 -1.59
CA GLY A 127 -1.23 -8.96 -1.63
C GLY A 127 -0.45 -7.66 -1.47
N ALA A 128 -0.94 -6.57 -2.05
CA ALA A 128 -0.29 -5.25 -1.99
C ALA A 128 -0.71 -4.43 -0.76
N GLY A 129 0.05 -3.38 -0.48
CA GLY A 129 -0.20 -2.48 0.64
C GLY A 129 -1.35 -1.54 0.35
N GLY A 130 -2.18 -1.26 1.36
CA GLY A 130 -3.09 -0.12 1.31
C GLY A 130 -2.31 1.18 1.47
N GLY A 131 -2.95 2.32 1.26
CA GLY A 131 -2.29 3.62 1.27
C GLY A 131 -3.28 4.74 1.01
N TRP A 132 -2.79 5.94 0.74
CA TRP A 132 -3.64 6.95 0.11
C TRP A 132 -4.18 6.43 -1.20
N PHE A 133 -3.26 6.03 -2.08
CA PHE A 133 -3.49 5.01 -3.10
C PHE A 133 -2.72 3.74 -2.72
N GLY A 134 -3.36 2.58 -2.82
CA GLY A 134 -2.71 1.32 -2.55
C GLY A 134 -1.78 0.88 -3.68
N GLY A 135 -0.90 -0.06 -3.37
CA GLY A 135 -0.01 -0.70 -4.33
C GLY A 135 -0.71 -1.74 -5.19
N PHE A 136 -0.03 -2.15 -6.26
CA PHE A 136 -0.43 -3.27 -7.11
C PHE A 136 0.15 -4.58 -6.63
N ALA A 137 -0.58 -5.67 -6.83
CA ALA A 137 -0.10 -7.01 -6.51
C ALA A 137 0.83 -7.50 -7.61
N GLY A 138 1.92 -8.17 -7.23
CA GLY A 138 2.92 -8.68 -8.18
C GLY A 138 2.41 -9.84 -9.05
N HIS A 139 1.37 -10.56 -8.60
CA HIS A 139 0.75 -11.73 -9.25
C HIS A 139 1.75 -12.77 -9.79
N TYR A 140 2.90 -12.91 -9.13
CA TYR A 140 4.01 -13.78 -9.53
C TYR A 140 4.57 -14.55 -8.34
N SER A 141 5.04 -15.78 -8.60
CA SER A 141 5.51 -16.77 -7.62
C SER A 141 6.54 -16.23 -6.63
N ASN A 142 7.60 -15.67 -7.21
CA ASN A 142 8.79 -15.18 -6.54
C ASN A 142 8.86 -13.65 -6.69
N ALA A 143 7.81 -12.98 -6.26
CA ALA A 143 7.76 -11.53 -6.26
C ALA A 143 7.16 -11.02 -4.97
N GLY A 144 7.51 -9.80 -4.60
CA GLY A 144 6.69 -9.00 -3.72
C GLY A 144 5.51 -8.34 -4.41
N SER A 145 4.80 -7.53 -3.63
CA SER A 145 3.76 -6.62 -4.11
C SER A 145 4.09 -5.19 -3.70
N GLY A 146 3.58 -4.22 -4.45
CA GLY A 146 3.85 -2.80 -4.19
C GLY A 146 3.32 -2.34 -2.83
N GLY A 147 4.03 -1.41 -2.21
CA GLY A 147 3.52 -0.65 -1.07
C GLY A 147 2.46 0.36 -1.51
N GLY A 148 1.61 0.78 -0.57
CA GLY A 148 0.73 1.93 -0.79
C GLY A 148 1.41 3.24 -0.42
N SER A 149 0.97 4.32 -1.06
CA SER A 149 1.53 5.65 -0.82
C SER A 149 1.19 6.15 0.58
N SER A 150 2.15 6.82 1.18
CA SER A 150 1.90 7.60 2.38
C SER A 150 1.30 8.94 1.99
N TRP A 151 0.52 9.52 2.89
CA TRP A 151 -0.07 10.84 2.71
C TRP A 151 -0.39 11.43 4.06
N ALA A 152 -0.33 12.76 4.15
CA ALA A 152 -0.76 13.50 5.33
C ALA A 152 -1.50 14.75 4.88
N LEU A 153 -2.48 15.19 5.68
CA LEU A 153 -3.22 16.41 5.48
C LEU A 153 -2.30 17.61 5.77
N SER A 154 -1.60 18.11 4.76
CA SER A 154 -0.65 19.22 4.87
C SER A 154 -0.85 20.23 3.75
N ALA A 155 -0.28 21.44 3.89
CA ALA A 155 -0.34 22.48 2.87
C ALA A 155 0.22 22.02 1.51
N ASP A 156 1.25 21.16 1.53
CA ASP A 156 1.90 20.62 0.33
C ASP A 156 1.21 19.35 -0.22
N ALA A 157 0.13 18.89 0.41
CA ALA A 157 -0.56 17.68 -0.02
C ALA A 157 -1.29 17.93 -1.35
N VAL A 158 -1.24 16.94 -2.24
CA VAL A 158 -2.08 16.96 -3.44
C VAL A 158 -3.50 16.59 -3.03
N PHE A 159 -4.39 17.58 -3.03
CA PHE A 159 -5.81 17.36 -2.76
C PHE A 159 -6.53 16.86 -4.02
N PRO A 160 -7.18 15.68 -3.95
CA PRO A 160 -8.13 15.30 -4.97
C PRO A 160 -9.29 16.31 -5.02
N LYS A 161 -9.68 16.70 -6.23
CA LYS A 161 -10.82 17.59 -6.45
C LYS A 161 -12.05 16.78 -6.81
N GLY A 162 -13.16 17.10 -6.15
CA GLY A 162 -14.43 16.40 -6.37
C GLY A 162 -14.41 14.99 -5.83
N ASP A 163 -15.17 14.13 -6.51
CA ASP A 163 -15.36 12.74 -6.15
C ASP A 163 -14.12 11.88 -6.39
N ILE A 164 -13.78 11.05 -5.42
CA ILE A 164 -12.66 10.11 -5.48
C ILE A 164 -13.24 8.70 -5.54
N TYR A 165 -12.81 7.94 -6.54
CA TYR A 165 -13.23 6.55 -6.67
C TYR A 165 -12.35 5.63 -5.81
N ALA A 166 -13.00 4.88 -4.93
CA ALA A 166 -12.37 3.81 -4.16
C ALA A 166 -12.97 2.47 -4.59
N ASN A 167 -12.10 1.55 -5.00
CA ASN A 167 -12.47 0.17 -5.24
C ASN A 167 -12.01 -0.72 -4.07
N GLY A 168 -12.73 -1.81 -3.84
CA GLY A 168 -12.27 -2.84 -2.92
C GLY A 168 -10.99 -3.52 -3.41
N SER A 169 -10.31 -4.26 -2.51
CA SER A 169 -9.06 -4.97 -2.83
C SER A 169 -9.18 -6.01 -3.98
N PHE A 170 -10.39 -6.47 -4.30
CA PHE A 170 -10.66 -7.37 -5.43
C PHE A 170 -11.18 -6.65 -6.68
N TYR A 171 -11.26 -5.31 -6.64
CA TYR A 171 -11.75 -4.46 -7.72
C TYR A 171 -13.20 -4.74 -8.15
N ASN A 172 -14.04 -5.20 -7.21
CA ASN A 172 -15.44 -5.53 -7.47
C ASN A 172 -16.41 -4.54 -6.80
N GLU A 173 -16.02 -4.05 -5.63
CA GLU A 173 -16.72 -3.02 -4.87
C GLU A 173 -16.25 -1.66 -5.37
N SER A 174 -17.18 -0.70 -5.56
CA SER A 174 -16.85 0.66 -5.94
C SER A 174 -17.72 1.64 -5.16
N GLU A 175 -17.09 2.65 -4.59
CA GLU A 175 -17.74 3.80 -3.97
C GLU A 175 -17.03 5.09 -4.40
N SER A 176 -17.74 6.21 -4.26
CA SER A 176 -17.25 7.53 -4.68
C SER A 176 -17.76 8.60 -3.75
N HIS A 177 -16.84 9.36 -3.15
CA HIS A 177 -17.16 10.49 -2.29
C HIS A 177 -16.08 11.56 -2.41
N PRO A 178 -16.40 12.83 -2.11
CA PRO A 178 -15.37 13.84 -1.90
C PRO A 178 -14.57 13.54 -0.63
N TYR A 179 -13.31 13.99 -0.61
CA TYR A 179 -12.53 14.00 0.62
C TYR A 179 -13.14 14.97 1.64
N ALA A 180 -13.11 14.60 2.92
CA ALA A 180 -13.87 15.31 3.95
C ALA A 180 -13.24 16.63 4.40
N PHE A 181 -11.93 16.80 4.22
CA PHE A 181 -11.17 17.94 4.73
C PHE A 181 -10.63 18.85 3.63
N SER A 182 -10.30 20.07 4.03
CA SER A 182 -9.75 21.18 3.27
C SER A 182 -8.53 21.77 3.99
N LEU A 183 -7.88 22.75 3.35
CA LEU A 183 -6.77 23.49 3.96
C LEU A 183 -7.22 24.53 4.99
N GLU A 184 -8.52 24.79 5.11
CA GLU A 184 -9.08 25.74 6.09
C GLU A 184 -9.43 25.04 7.42
N ASP A 185 -9.34 23.71 7.47
CA ASP A 185 -9.62 22.93 8.67
C ASP A 185 -8.49 22.98 9.70
N ALA A 186 -8.83 22.79 10.97
CA ALA A 186 -7.90 22.90 12.10
C ALA A 186 -6.83 21.79 12.17
N TYR A 187 -6.85 20.84 11.24
CA TYR A 187 -6.07 19.59 11.29
C TYR A 187 -4.89 19.54 10.31
N VAL A 188 -4.54 20.67 9.68
CA VAL A 188 -3.45 20.73 8.70
C VAL A 188 -2.08 20.62 9.40
N PHE A 189 -1.33 19.58 9.06
CA PHE A 189 0.01 19.32 9.57
C PHE A 189 1.08 20.13 8.83
N THR A 190 2.13 20.52 9.56
CA THR A 190 3.31 21.24 9.05
C THR A 190 4.57 20.39 9.19
N ASP A 191 5.57 20.66 8.34
CA ASP A 191 6.87 19.98 8.35
C ASP A 191 6.79 18.45 8.33
N VAL A 192 5.87 17.90 7.53
CA VAL A 192 5.66 16.46 7.41
C VAL A 192 6.83 15.82 6.66
N GLN A 193 7.51 14.88 7.32
CA GLN A 193 8.55 14.05 6.71
C GLN A 193 8.18 12.58 6.84
N THR A 194 8.32 11.85 5.73
CA THR A 194 7.93 10.46 5.63
C THR A 194 9.09 9.67 5.02
N PHE A 195 9.50 8.60 5.70
CA PHE A 195 10.67 7.80 5.34
C PHE A 195 10.28 6.34 5.13
N PRO A 196 10.56 5.77 3.95
CA PRO A 196 10.15 4.41 3.64
C PRO A 196 11.12 3.38 4.23
N GLY A 197 10.58 2.23 4.64
CA GLY A 197 11.33 1.26 5.45
C GLY A 197 12.46 0.52 4.72
N VAL A 198 12.29 0.08 3.46
CA VAL A 198 13.30 -0.82 2.87
C VAL A 198 14.66 -0.15 2.65
N TRP A 199 14.71 1.16 2.40
CA TRP A 199 15.95 1.86 2.06
C TRP A 199 16.55 2.63 3.24
N GLU A 200 15.72 3.07 4.19
CA GLU A 200 16.15 3.97 5.28
C GLU A 200 15.98 3.35 6.69
N GLY A 201 15.66 2.05 6.78
CA GLY A 201 15.61 1.30 8.03
C GLY A 201 14.21 1.11 8.60
N ASN A 202 13.98 1.44 9.87
CA ASN A 202 12.64 1.35 10.45
C ASN A 202 11.81 2.53 9.91
N GLY A 203 10.99 2.30 8.88
CA GLY A 203 10.17 3.35 8.27
C GLY A 203 9.45 4.19 9.33
N ARG A 204 9.48 5.52 9.17
CA ARG A 204 9.03 6.46 10.21
C ARG A 204 8.30 7.65 9.61
N LEU A 205 7.35 8.16 10.36
CA LEU A 205 6.66 9.42 10.11
C LEU A 205 7.09 10.43 11.18
N VAL A 206 7.57 11.60 10.75
CA VAL A 206 7.90 12.71 11.64
C VAL A 206 6.93 13.85 11.35
N ILE A 207 6.19 14.26 12.37
CA ILE A 207 5.25 15.39 12.32
C ILE A 207 5.69 16.39 13.37
N THR A 208 5.85 17.65 12.96
CA THR A 208 6.08 18.76 13.89
C THR A 208 4.77 19.50 14.07
N ILE A 209 4.19 19.41 15.27
CA ILE A 209 3.04 20.22 15.66
C ILE A 209 3.59 21.48 16.31
N LEU A 210 3.50 22.61 15.63
CA LEU A 210 3.80 23.91 16.23
C LEU A 210 2.56 24.34 17.02
N ASP A 211 2.54 24.07 18.32
CA ASP A 211 1.55 24.70 19.20
C ASP A 211 1.68 26.20 19.04
N SER A 212 0.62 26.85 18.56
CA SER A 212 0.49 28.29 18.75
C SER A 212 0.43 28.51 20.26
N ILE A 213 1.57 28.87 20.85
CA ILE A 213 1.63 29.40 22.20
C ILE A 213 0.77 30.66 22.15
N VAL A 214 -0.48 30.55 22.60
CA VAL A 214 -1.29 31.71 22.93
C VAL A 214 -0.56 32.40 24.07
N TYR A 215 0.22 33.44 23.74
CA TYR A 215 0.73 34.34 24.76
C TYR A 215 -0.49 35.02 25.38
N PRO A 216 -0.78 34.83 26.68
CA PRO A 216 -1.79 35.64 27.33
C PRO A 216 -1.30 37.09 27.24
N SER A 217 -2.05 37.93 26.54
CA SER A 217 -1.80 39.37 26.52
C SER A 217 -2.03 39.91 27.94
N CYS A 218 -1.00 40.54 28.50
CA CYS A 218 -1.05 41.23 29.79
C CYS A 218 -1.93 42.48 29.75
#